data_AF-A0AAV3QA42-F1
#
_entry.id   AF-A0AAV3QA42-F1
#
_cell.length_a   1.000
_cell.length_b   1.000
_cell.length_c   1.000
_cell.angle_alpha   90.00
_cell.angle_beta   90.00
_cell.angle_gamma   90.00
#
_symmetry.space_group_name_H-M   'P 1'
#
loop_
_entity.id
_entity.type
_entity.pdbx_description
1 polymer ?
#
loop_
_entity_poly.entity_id
_entity_poly.type
_entity_poly.pdbx_seq_one_letter_code
_entity_poly.pdbx_strand_id
1 'polypeptide(L)'
;MEPNLKLCINDGKDLEDTTMYRQILGSFIYLTLSRPDIVFVVGVASRFMKIPRKPHLEAVRRIIRYVKGILDWGLFYEKGVECKVSGYCDADYAGDHC
;
A
#
# COMPACT_ATOMS: atom_id res chain seq x y z
N MET A 1 -9.99 -4.27 14.06
CA MET A 1 -10.03 -3.81 12.65
C MET A 1 -9.54 -4.97 11.81
N GLU A 2 -10.32 -5.42 10.85
CA GLU A 2 -10.08 -6.72 10.20
C GLU A 2 -8.78 -6.73 9.38
N PRO A 3 -7.83 -7.62 9.72
CA PRO A 3 -6.77 -7.99 8.79
C PRO A 3 -7.42 -8.71 7.60
N ASN A 4 -6.95 -8.46 6.37
CA ASN A 4 -7.44 -9.06 5.12
C ASN A 4 -8.71 -8.45 4.51
N LEU A 5 -8.96 -7.15 4.70
CA LEU A 5 -10.03 -6.45 3.94
C LEU A 5 -9.71 -6.49 2.44
N LYS A 6 -10.50 -7.28 1.69
CA LYS A 6 -10.38 -7.37 0.23
C LYS A 6 -10.94 -6.11 -0.43
N LEU A 7 -10.22 -5.58 -1.41
CA LEU A 7 -10.69 -4.44 -2.21
C LEU A 7 -11.39 -4.98 -3.46
N CYS A 8 -12.71 -4.84 -3.51
CA CYS A 8 -13.50 -5.29 -4.64
C CYS A 8 -13.92 -4.11 -5.54
N ILE A 9 -13.88 -4.31 -6.87
CA ILE A 9 -14.15 -3.27 -7.88
C ILE A 9 -15.52 -2.61 -7.67
N ASN A 10 -16.53 -3.40 -7.29
CA ASN A 10 -17.92 -2.96 -7.18
C ASN A 10 -18.39 -2.75 -5.73
N ASP A 11 -17.48 -2.70 -4.76
CA ASP A 11 -17.86 -2.56 -3.36
C ASP A 11 -17.95 -1.08 -2.91
N GLY A 12 -19.02 -0.76 -2.20
CA GLY A 12 -19.33 0.57 -1.70
C GLY A 12 -19.75 1.58 -2.77
N LYS A 13 -19.94 2.83 -2.34
CA LYS A 13 -20.32 3.96 -3.21
C LYS A 13 -19.11 4.52 -3.94
N ASP A 14 -19.35 4.98 -5.17
CA ASP A 14 -18.38 5.74 -5.96
C ASP A 14 -17.88 6.96 -5.20
N LEU A 15 -16.61 7.29 -5.42
CA LEU A 15 -15.99 8.47 -4.84
C LEU A 15 -16.29 9.68 -5.73
N GLU A 16 -16.81 10.76 -5.14
CA GLU A 16 -17.15 11.99 -5.87
C GLU A 16 -15.91 12.67 -6.47
N ASP A 17 -14.79 12.69 -5.75
CA ASP A 17 -13.53 13.26 -6.23
C ASP A 17 -12.47 12.18 -6.52
N THR A 18 -12.43 11.77 -7.77
CA THR A 18 -11.42 10.82 -8.27
C THR A 18 -10.01 11.43 -8.39
N THR A 19 -9.90 12.77 -8.45
CA THR A 19 -8.63 13.49 -8.61
C THR A 19 -7.80 13.37 -7.35
N MET A 20 -8.42 13.58 -6.19
CA MET A 20 -7.75 13.41 -4.89
C MET A 20 -7.15 12.01 -4.74
N TYR A 21 -7.89 10.96 -5.11
CA TYR A 21 -7.41 9.58 -5.03
C TYR A 21 -6.17 9.36 -5.91
N ARG A 22 -6.20 9.88 -7.16
CA ARG A 22 -5.07 9.77 -8.10
C ARG A 22 -3.85 10.54 -7.63
N GLN A 23 -4.04 11.72 -7.07
CA GLN A 23 -2.94 12.53 -6.51
C GLN A 23 -2.23 11.78 -5.38
N ILE A 24 -2.99 11.21 -4.43
CA ILE A 24 -2.40 10.45 -3.31
C ILE A 24 -1.61 9.25 -3.84
N LEU A 25 -2.17 8.49 -4.77
CA LEU A 25 -1.46 7.36 -5.36
C LEU A 25 -0.23 7.76 -6.16
N GLY A 26 -0.26 8.90 -6.87
CA GLY A 26 0.92 9.46 -7.53
C GLY A 26 2.06 9.72 -6.55
N SER A 27 1.75 10.31 -5.39
CA SER A 27 2.72 10.50 -4.31
C SER A 27 3.25 9.18 -3.74
N PHE A 28 2.38 8.18 -3.62
CA PHE A 28 2.79 6.85 -3.14
C PHE A 28 3.70 6.12 -4.13
N ILE A 29 3.42 6.19 -5.42
CA ILE A 29 4.30 5.61 -6.45
C ILE A 29 5.71 6.19 -6.31
N TYR A 30 5.84 7.51 -6.12
CA TYR A 30 7.13 8.11 -5.84
C TYR A 30 7.77 7.57 -4.55
N LEU A 31 6.99 7.44 -3.48
CA LEU A 31 7.47 6.94 -2.19
C LEU A 31 8.00 5.50 -2.26
N THR A 32 7.46 4.66 -3.15
CA THR A 32 7.94 3.26 -3.31
C THR A 32 9.42 3.15 -3.69
N LEU A 33 10.01 4.22 -4.24
CA LEU A 33 11.44 4.25 -4.58
C LEU A 33 12.34 4.19 -3.33
N SER A 34 11.92 4.79 -2.22
CA SER A 34 12.67 4.75 -0.95
C SER A 34 12.05 3.81 0.08
N ARG A 35 10.82 3.35 -0.16
CA ARG A 35 10.03 2.54 0.77
C ARG A 35 9.47 1.29 0.08
N PRO A 36 10.31 0.25 -0.12
CA PRO A 36 9.89 -0.97 -0.80
C PRO A 36 8.83 -1.75 0.00
N ASP A 37 8.73 -1.51 1.31
CA ASP A 37 7.79 -2.15 2.23
C ASP A 37 6.30 -1.90 1.87
N ILE A 38 6.00 -0.84 1.13
CA ILE A 38 4.61 -0.49 0.73
C ILE A 38 4.31 -0.79 -0.75
N VAL A 39 5.27 -1.30 -1.53
CA VAL A 39 5.14 -1.48 -2.99
C VAL A 39 3.90 -2.31 -3.34
N PHE A 40 3.71 -3.44 -2.65
CA PHE A 40 2.61 -4.36 -2.94
C PHE A 40 1.25 -3.69 -2.73
N VAL A 41 1.03 -3.09 -1.55
CA VAL A 41 -0.25 -2.47 -1.20
C VAL A 41 -0.58 -1.25 -2.08
N VAL A 42 0.43 -0.48 -2.49
CA VAL A 42 0.28 0.62 -3.45
C VAL A 42 -0.09 0.09 -4.84
N GLY A 43 0.53 -1.02 -5.26
CA GLY A 43 0.20 -1.71 -6.51
C GLY A 43 -1.26 -2.17 -6.56
N VAL A 44 -1.76 -2.79 -5.49
CA VAL A 44 -3.17 -3.21 -5.38
C VAL A 44 -4.10 -1.99 -5.45
N ALA A 45 -3.83 -0.94 -4.67
CA ALA A 45 -4.67 0.27 -4.65
C ALA A 45 -4.69 1.00 -6.02
N SER A 46 -3.60 0.92 -6.79
CA SER A 46 -3.49 1.56 -8.11
C SER A 46 -4.45 0.97 -9.16
N ARG A 47 -4.91 -0.28 -8.98
CA ARG A 47 -5.90 -0.91 -9.86
C ARG A 47 -7.23 -0.15 -9.92
N PHE A 48 -7.54 0.63 -8.87
CA PHE A 48 -8.82 1.34 -8.72
C PHE A 48 -8.77 2.84 -9.09
N MET A 49 -7.71 3.30 -9.78
CA MET A 49 -7.54 4.73 -10.15
C MET A 49 -8.64 5.27 -11.09
N LYS A 50 -9.26 4.41 -11.90
CA LYS A 50 -10.28 4.82 -12.87
C LYS A 50 -11.59 5.21 -12.19
N ILE A 51 -12.08 4.34 -11.30
CA ILE A 51 -13.35 4.49 -10.58
C ILE A 51 -13.09 4.12 -9.11
N PRO A 52 -12.47 5.01 -8.32
CA PRO A 52 -12.27 4.77 -6.90
C PRO A 52 -13.60 4.80 -6.15
N ARG A 53 -13.67 4.06 -5.05
CA ARG A 53 -14.84 3.93 -4.18
C ARG A 53 -14.43 4.18 -2.73
N LYS A 54 -15.41 4.36 -1.85
CA LYS A 54 -15.14 4.59 -0.41
C LYS A 54 -14.21 3.54 0.22
N PRO A 55 -14.35 2.23 -0.02
CA PRO A 55 -13.43 1.23 0.52
C PRO A 55 -11.98 1.41 0.02
N HIS A 56 -11.80 1.78 -1.25
CA HIS A 56 -10.49 2.08 -1.83
C HIS A 56 -9.82 3.27 -1.13
N LEU A 57 -10.57 4.34 -0.85
CA LEU A 57 -10.04 5.48 -0.13
C LEU A 57 -9.67 5.14 1.33
N GLU A 58 -10.46 4.31 2.00
CA GLU A 58 -10.13 3.85 3.35
C GLU A 58 -8.84 3.01 3.39
N ALA A 59 -8.61 2.17 2.37
CA ALA A 59 -7.36 1.44 2.24
C ALA A 59 -6.17 2.39 2.06
N VAL A 60 -6.29 3.38 1.16
CA VAL A 60 -5.27 4.42 0.98
C VAL A 60 -4.99 5.17 2.29
N ARG A 61 -6.01 5.52 3.06
CA ARG A 61 -5.85 6.15 4.41
C ARG A 61 -5.11 5.24 5.39
N ARG A 62 -5.27 3.92 5.31
CA ARG A 62 -4.47 2.96 6.11
C ARG A 62 -2.99 3.02 5.72
N ILE A 63 -2.67 3.07 4.43
CA ILE A 63 -1.29 3.22 3.96
C ILE A 63 -0.67 4.52 4.48
N ILE A 64 -1.41 5.65 4.44
CA ILE A 64 -0.94 6.93 5.02
C ILE A 64 -0.61 6.77 6.51
N ARG A 65 -1.51 6.15 7.28
CA ARG A 65 -1.30 5.92 8.72
C ARG A 65 -0.08 5.05 8.99
N TYR A 66 0.11 4.00 8.19
CA TYR A 66 1.27 3.14 8.28
C TYR A 66 2.55 3.93 8.01
N VAL A 67 2.65 4.63 6.89
CA VAL A 67 3.82 5.47 6.54
C VAL A 67 4.13 6.49 7.64
N LYS A 68 3.10 7.16 8.19
CA LYS A 68 3.26 8.12 9.29
C LYS A 68 3.86 7.49 10.55
N GLY A 69 3.52 6.25 10.86
CA GLY A 69 4.00 5.55 12.07
C GLY A 69 5.47 5.14 12.01
N ILE A 70 6.07 5.12 10.81
CA ILE A 70 7.43 4.63 10.59
C ILE A 70 8.26 5.63 9.76
N LEU A 71 8.01 6.93 9.96
CA LEU A 71 8.77 8.00 9.31
C LEU A 71 10.25 7.98 9.74
N ASP A 72 10.50 7.67 11.01
CA ASP A 72 11.84 7.63 11.60
C ASP A 72 12.54 6.28 11.41
N TRP A 73 11.90 5.33 10.74
CA TRP A 73 12.44 3.98 10.54
C TRP A 73 13.08 3.91 9.16
N GLY A 74 14.30 3.37 9.11
CA GLY A 74 15.06 3.18 7.88
C GLY A 74 15.98 1.97 7.97
N LEU A 75 16.39 1.46 6.81
CA LEU A 75 17.40 0.42 6.71
C LEU A 75 18.79 1.05 6.70
N PHE A 76 19.61 0.70 7.68
CA PHE A 76 21.01 1.11 7.75
C PHE A 76 21.92 -0.08 7.46
N TYR A 77 22.75 0.04 6.43
CA TYR A 77 23.74 -0.98 6.06
C TYR A 77 25.13 -0.49 6.43
N GLU A 78 25.73 -1.09 7.45
CA GLU A 78 27.10 -0.79 7.85
C GLU A 78 28.11 -1.56 7.00
N LYS A 79 29.14 -0.87 6.51
CA LYS A 79 30.19 -1.50 5.70
C LYS A 79 31.10 -2.36 6.59
N GLY A 80 31.31 -3.62 6.21
CA GLY A 80 32.27 -4.51 6.85
C GLY A 80 31.70 -5.43 7.93
N VAL A 81 30.40 -5.31 8.22
CA VAL A 81 29.67 -6.28 9.06
C VAL A 81 29.05 -7.34 8.15
N GLU A 82 29.22 -8.62 8.49
CA GLU A 82 28.59 -9.72 7.76
C GLU A 82 27.06 -9.63 7.91
N CYS A 83 26.38 -9.21 6.84
CA CYS A 83 24.92 -9.08 6.84
C CYS A 83 24.28 -10.42 6.41
N LYS A 84 23.86 -11.23 7.39
CA LYS A 84 23.07 -12.45 7.12
C LYS A 84 21.61 -12.07 6.85
N VAL A 85 21.24 -12.01 5.58
CA VAL A 85 19.86 -11.77 5.14
C VAL A 85 19.04 -13.05 5.29
N SER A 86 17.96 -12.99 6.07
CA SER A 86 16.98 -14.08 6.19
C SER A 86 15.62 -13.55 5.73
N GLY A 87 14.96 -14.25 4.82
CA GLY A 87 13.65 -13.85 4.27
C GLY A 87 12.53 -14.76 4.77
N TYR A 88 11.41 -14.16 5.15
CA TYR A 88 10.15 -14.85 5.44
C TYR A 88 9.10 -14.32 4.46
N CYS A 89 8.32 -15.22 3.87
CA CYS A 89 7.27 -14.87 2.90
C CYS A 89 5.95 -15.44 3.39
N ASP A 90 4.92 -14.60 3.49
CA ASP A 90 3.54 -15.03 3.68
C ASP A 90 2.89 -15.15 2.30
N ALA A 91 2.25 -16.29 2.02
CA ALA A 91 1.69 -16.59 0.70
C ALA A 91 0.18 -16.34 0.71
N ASP A 92 -0.24 -15.18 0.21
CA ASP A 92 -1.65 -14.74 0.21
C ASP A 92 -2.29 -14.67 -1.19
N TYR A 93 -1.60 -15.18 -2.23
CA TYR A 93 -2.01 -15.08 -3.64
C TYR A 93 -3.47 -15.51 -3.92
N ALA A 94 -3.98 -16.52 -3.22
CA ALA A 94 -5.36 -17.02 -3.40
C ALA A 94 -6.44 -16.16 -2.70
N GLY A 95 -6.04 -15.21 -1.85
CA GLY A 95 -6.93 -14.32 -1.10
C GLY A 95 -7.46 -13.15 -1.92
N ASP A 96 -6.79 -12.79 -3.02
CA ASP A 96 -7.02 -11.56 -3.79
C ASP A 96 -8.24 -11.61 -4.74
N HIS A 97 -9.00 -12.71 -4.75
CA HIS A 97 -10.23 -12.79 -5.53
C HIS A 97 -11.37 -12.02 -4.87
N CYS A 98 -11.55 -10.78 -5.34
CA CYS A 98 -12.84 -10.19 -5.69
C CYS A 98 -12.90 -10.08 -7.23
#